data_AF-A0A9Q1MEK9-F1
#
_entry.id   AF-A0A9Q1MEK9-F1
#
_cell.length_a   1.000
_cell.length_b   1.000
_cell.length_c   1.000
_cell.angle_alpha   90.00
_cell.angle_beta   90.00
_cell.angle_gamma   90.00
#
_symmetry.space_group_name_H-M   'P 1'
#
loop_
_entity.id
_entity.type
_entity.pdbx_description
1 polymer ?
#
loop_
_entity_poly.entity_id
_entity_poly.type
_entity_poly.pdbx_seq_one_letter_code
_entity_poly.pdbx_strand_id
1 'polypeptide(L)'
;MGELKDICKDGGIFKKVLTKGEKWENPKDLDEVLVKYEAKLEDGSLVGKSDGVEFTVQEGHFCPAIAKAVKTIKKDGFGEKGKPASGAVVKLKLIGKLQDGRVFIKKGHDGANEDDLSEFKTDEEQVIDGFDKAVMSMKKGEVALLIISPEYAFGPAESKQDLGVVPSNSTVYYEVELVSFVKEKESWDMNT
;
A
#
# COMPACT_ATOMS: atom_id res chain seq x y z
N MET A 1 -21.28 -16.51 9.27
CA MET A 1 -22.16 -15.39 8.84
C MET A 1 -22.56 -14.58 10.07
N GLY A 2 -22.41 -13.25 10.06
CA GLY A 2 -22.79 -12.40 11.19
C GLY A 2 -24.30 -12.11 11.26
N GLU A 3 -24.75 -11.67 12.43
CA GLU A 3 -26.11 -11.20 12.70
C GLU A 3 -26.41 -9.88 11.96
N LEU A 4 -27.68 -9.66 11.63
CA LEU A 4 -28.16 -8.42 11.02
C LEU A 4 -28.30 -7.36 12.12
N LYS A 5 -27.54 -6.27 12.04
CA LYS A 5 -27.53 -5.20 13.05
C LYS A 5 -28.13 -3.92 12.50
N ASP A 6 -29.14 -3.37 13.17
CA ASP A 6 -29.59 -2.00 12.94
C ASP A 6 -28.51 -1.01 13.44
N ILE A 7 -27.91 -0.27 12.50
CA ILE A 7 -26.83 0.67 12.82
C ILE A 7 -27.39 1.98 13.35
N CYS A 8 -28.49 2.45 12.78
CA CYS A 8 -29.04 3.77 13.07
C CYS A 8 -30.05 3.74 14.22
N LYS A 9 -30.48 2.54 14.66
CA LYS A 9 -31.48 2.33 15.72
C LYS A 9 -32.83 2.95 15.38
N ASP A 10 -33.09 3.16 14.10
CA ASP A 10 -34.28 3.77 13.53
C ASP A 10 -34.96 2.86 12.49
N GLY A 11 -34.43 1.64 12.27
CA GLY A 11 -34.90 0.71 11.24
C GLY A 11 -34.53 1.11 9.81
N GLY A 12 -33.75 2.17 9.59
CA GLY A 12 -33.42 2.66 8.25
C GLY A 12 -32.19 2.01 7.61
N ILE A 13 -31.21 1.54 8.41
CA ILE A 13 -29.97 0.93 7.89
C ILE A 13 -29.61 -0.32 8.68
N PHE A 14 -29.68 -1.46 8.00
CA PHE A 14 -29.23 -2.75 8.53
C PHE A 14 -27.89 -3.16 7.91
N LYS A 15 -26.99 -3.67 8.74
CA LYS A 15 -25.71 -4.24 8.31
C LYS A 15 -25.59 -5.68 8.72
N LYS A 16 -25.20 -6.53 7.77
CA LYS A 16 -24.77 -7.89 7.99
C LYS A 16 -23.27 -8.01 7.72
N VAL A 17 -22.51 -8.51 8.68
CA VAL A 17 -21.08 -8.76 8.48
C VAL A 17 -20.92 -10.10 7.76
N LEU A 18 -20.50 -10.04 6.49
CA LEU A 18 -20.20 -11.23 5.69
C LEU A 18 -18.80 -11.78 6.03
N THR A 19 -17.82 -10.87 6.18
CA THR A 19 -16.45 -11.16 6.60
C THR A 19 -16.05 -10.19 7.71
N LYS A 20 -15.50 -10.70 8.82
CA LYS A 20 -15.03 -9.84 9.93
C LYS A 20 -13.70 -9.19 9.53
N GLY A 21 -13.61 -7.86 9.66
CA GLY A 21 -12.33 -7.14 9.54
C GLY A 21 -11.41 -7.44 10.72
N GLU A 22 -10.09 -7.36 10.50
CA GLU A 22 -9.07 -7.86 11.41
C GLU A 22 -8.79 -6.95 12.62
N LYS A 23 -9.25 -5.69 12.61
CA LYS A 23 -8.93 -4.69 13.66
C LYS A 23 -10.15 -4.17 14.44
N TRP A 24 -9.93 -3.32 15.45
CA TRP A 24 -10.95 -2.84 16.40
C TRP A 24 -11.43 -1.40 16.17
N GLU A 25 -10.69 -0.59 15.41
CA GLU A 25 -11.04 0.81 15.17
C GLU A 25 -11.99 0.97 13.99
N ASN A 26 -12.84 1.99 13.99
CA ASN A 26 -13.72 2.34 12.87
C ASN A 26 -13.23 3.62 12.16
N PRO A 27 -13.54 3.82 10.87
CA PRO A 27 -13.25 5.07 10.16
C PRO A 27 -13.89 6.31 10.82
N LYS A 28 -13.14 7.41 10.84
CA LYS A 28 -13.55 8.75 11.32
C LYS A 28 -13.94 9.65 10.13
N ASP A 29 -14.59 10.78 10.42
CA ASP A 29 -15.13 11.70 9.40
C ASP A 29 -14.10 12.19 8.36
N LEU A 30 -12.87 12.43 8.79
CA LEU A 30 -11.78 12.89 7.92
C LEU A 30 -10.96 11.76 7.30
N ASP A 31 -11.29 10.48 7.57
CA ASP A 31 -10.59 9.37 6.94
C ASP A 31 -11.02 9.24 5.47
N GLU A 32 -10.04 9.03 4.59
CA GLU A 32 -10.27 8.60 3.21
C GLU A 32 -10.37 7.08 3.17
N VAL A 33 -11.42 6.54 2.56
CA VAL A 33 -11.69 5.09 2.54
C VAL A 33 -11.77 4.57 1.11
N LEU A 34 -11.23 3.38 0.87
CA LEU A 34 -11.44 2.62 -0.37
C LEU A 34 -12.56 1.60 -0.15
N VAL A 35 -13.68 1.76 -0.86
CA VAL A 35 -14.87 0.91 -0.70
C VAL A 35 -15.22 0.22 -2.00
N LYS A 36 -15.51 -1.09 -1.91
CA LYS A 36 -16.21 -1.84 -2.96
C LYS A 36 -17.67 -1.97 -2.56
N TYR A 37 -18.60 -1.69 -3.47
CA TYR A 37 -20.03 -1.80 -3.18
C TYR A 37 -20.82 -2.27 -4.39
N GLU A 38 -21.96 -2.89 -4.10
CA GLU A 38 -22.99 -3.24 -5.05
C GLU A 38 -24.34 -2.85 -4.43
N ALA A 39 -25.05 -1.94 -5.07
CA ALA A 39 -26.33 -1.40 -4.63
C ALA A 39 -27.45 -1.96 -5.52
N LYS A 40 -28.44 -2.61 -4.91
CA LYS A 40 -29.58 -3.23 -5.59
C LYS A 40 -30.90 -2.77 -5.00
N LEU A 41 -31.94 -2.72 -5.83
CA LEU A 41 -33.33 -2.57 -5.41
C LEU A 41 -33.88 -3.89 -4.83
N GLU A 42 -35.06 -3.84 -4.21
CA GLU A 42 -35.72 -5.03 -3.64
C GLU A 42 -36.01 -6.12 -4.68
N ASP A 43 -36.28 -5.73 -5.92
CA ASP A 43 -36.48 -6.64 -7.05
C ASP A 43 -35.17 -7.25 -7.60
N GLY A 44 -34.02 -6.88 -7.01
CA GLY A 44 -32.69 -7.33 -7.39
C GLY A 44 -32.00 -6.48 -8.46
N SER A 45 -32.67 -5.46 -9.00
CA SER A 45 -32.11 -4.57 -10.03
C SER A 45 -30.88 -3.82 -9.51
N LEU A 46 -29.77 -3.87 -10.25
CA LEU A 46 -28.54 -3.18 -9.90
C LEU A 46 -28.65 -1.68 -10.21
N VAL A 47 -28.48 -0.84 -9.19
CA VAL A 47 -28.56 0.64 -9.32
C VAL A 47 -27.23 1.35 -9.11
N GLY A 48 -26.20 0.63 -8.65
CA GLY A 48 -24.85 1.15 -8.56
C GLY A 48 -23.85 0.06 -8.21
N LYS A 49 -22.65 0.12 -8.77
CA LYS A 49 -21.56 -0.79 -8.43
C LYS A 49 -20.23 -0.05 -8.54
N SER A 50 -19.32 -0.34 -7.62
CA SER A 50 -17.91 0.02 -7.74
C SER A 50 -17.03 -1.10 -7.19
N ASP A 51 -15.98 -1.44 -7.94
CA ASP A 51 -14.95 -2.41 -7.53
C ASP A 51 -13.79 -1.74 -6.75
N GLY A 52 -13.93 -0.45 -6.42
CA GLY A 52 -13.01 0.32 -5.57
C GLY A 52 -13.17 1.82 -5.83
N VAL A 53 -13.80 2.53 -4.90
CA VAL A 53 -13.89 4.00 -4.93
C VAL A 53 -13.32 4.61 -3.65
N GLU A 54 -12.52 5.66 -3.81
CA GLU A 54 -11.98 6.47 -2.72
C GLU A 54 -12.90 7.66 -2.45
N PHE A 55 -13.19 7.92 -1.17
CA PHE A 55 -13.88 9.13 -0.74
C PHE A 55 -13.61 9.44 0.73
N THR A 56 -13.72 10.73 1.09
CA THR A 56 -13.67 11.16 2.49
C THR A 56 -14.98 10.79 3.20
N VAL A 57 -14.91 10.15 4.36
CA VAL A 57 -16.10 9.65 5.10
C VAL A 57 -17.17 10.73 5.32
N GLN A 58 -16.77 11.98 5.60
CA GLN A 58 -17.71 13.10 5.79
C GLN A 58 -18.39 13.57 4.50
N GLU A 59 -17.70 13.46 3.36
CA GLU A 59 -18.23 13.85 2.04
C GLU A 59 -19.21 12.79 1.55
N GLY A 60 -18.93 11.52 1.91
CA GLY A 60 -19.72 10.38 1.50
C GLY A 60 -19.58 10.07 0.02
N HIS A 61 -20.32 9.06 -0.43
CA HIS A 61 -20.33 8.66 -1.83
C HIS A 61 -21.64 7.96 -2.17
N PHE A 62 -22.21 8.24 -3.36
CA PHE A 62 -23.45 7.66 -3.91
C PHE A 62 -24.72 7.97 -3.12
N CYS A 63 -24.78 7.63 -1.82
CA CYS A 63 -25.90 8.00 -0.95
C CYS A 63 -25.45 8.12 0.53
N PRO A 64 -26.23 8.83 1.38
CA PRO A 64 -25.89 9.02 2.79
C PRO A 64 -25.71 7.71 3.58
N ALA A 65 -26.36 6.62 3.13
CA ALA A 65 -26.28 5.32 3.77
C ALA A 65 -24.87 4.69 3.67
N ILE A 66 -24.13 4.93 2.58
CA ILE A 66 -22.78 4.39 2.42
C ILE A 66 -21.84 4.98 3.47
N ALA A 67 -21.84 6.30 3.64
CA ALA A 67 -21.02 6.97 4.66
C ALA A 67 -21.33 6.46 6.07
N LYS A 68 -22.62 6.32 6.42
CA LYS A 68 -23.07 5.76 7.70
C LYS A 68 -22.62 4.30 7.89
N ALA A 69 -22.70 3.48 6.83
CA ALA A 69 -22.26 2.10 6.86
C ALA A 69 -20.74 1.98 7.06
N VAL A 70 -19.96 2.81 6.36
CA VAL A 70 -18.49 2.83 6.44
C VAL A 70 -17.99 3.12 7.85
N LYS A 71 -18.61 4.06 8.58
CA LYS A 71 -18.28 4.37 9.99
C LYS A 71 -18.43 3.20 10.96
N THR A 72 -19.05 2.11 10.53
CA THR A 72 -19.18 0.88 11.34
C THR A 72 -18.30 -0.26 10.85
N ILE A 73 -17.61 -0.07 9.72
CA ILE A 73 -16.63 -1.02 9.21
C ILE A 73 -15.41 -0.91 10.11
N LYS A 74 -14.82 -2.06 10.44
CA LYS A 74 -13.53 -2.07 11.12
C LYS A 74 -12.48 -1.62 10.12
N LYS A 75 -11.79 -0.54 10.43
CA LYS A 75 -10.75 0.08 9.63
C LYS A 75 -9.70 -0.96 9.28
N ASP A 76 -9.63 -1.29 8.00
CA ASP A 76 -8.33 -1.48 7.38
C ASP A 76 -7.82 -0.09 7.07
N GLY A 77 -6.71 0.28 7.69
CA GLY A 77 -6.19 1.64 7.61
C GLY A 77 -5.72 1.95 6.21
N PHE A 78 -6.47 2.78 5.49
CA PHE A 78 -5.95 3.62 4.42
C PHE A 78 -6.30 5.08 4.74
N GLY A 79 -5.39 5.96 4.37
CA GLY A 79 -5.33 7.42 4.54
C GLY A 79 -3.95 7.82 4.04
N GLU A 80 -3.43 9.03 4.31
CA GLU A 80 -1.98 9.34 4.11
C GLU A 80 -1.04 8.28 4.75
N LYS A 81 -1.62 7.48 5.66
CA LYS A 81 -1.27 6.15 6.18
C LYS A 81 -1.09 4.99 5.14
N GLY A 82 -1.05 5.26 3.83
CA GLY A 82 -0.93 4.26 2.75
C GLY A 82 0.47 4.10 2.15
N LYS A 83 1.47 4.77 2.75
CA LYS A 83 2.89 4.70 2.38
C LYS A 83 3.72 4.03 3.49
N PRO A 84 4.89 3.45 3.18
CA PRO A 84 5.84 2.97 4.18
C PRO A 84 6.27 4.12 5.11
N ALA A 85 6.37 3.84 6.42
CA ALA A 85 6.97 4.74 7.40
C ALA A 85 8.41 4.31 7.68
N SER A 86 9.26 5.19 8.23
CA SER A 86 10.60 4.81 8.73
C SER A 86 10.52 3.53 9.60
N GLY A 87 11.44 2.59 9.36
CA GLY A 87 11.45 1.26 9.98
C GLY A 87 10.48 0.22 9.42
N ALA A 88 9.60 0.58 8.47
CA ALA A 88 8.68 -0.38 7.86
C ALA A 88 9.42 -1.41 6.99
N VAL A 89 8.99 -2.67 7.08
CA VAL A 89 9.45 -3.73 6.18
C VAL A 89 8.62 -3.65 4.90
N VAL A 90 9.25 -3.41 3.76
CA VAL A 90 8.60 -3.32 2.44
C VAL A 90 8.94 -4.54 1.60
N LYS A 91 7.99 -4.98 0.76
CA LYS A 91 8.17 -6.02 -0.25
C LYS A 91 7.84 -5.47 -1.63
N LEU A 92 8.72 -5.68 -2.59
CA LEU A 92 8.61 -5.07 -3.92
C LEU A 92 9.22 -5.94 -5.03
N LYS A 93 8.77 -5.67 -6.27
CA LYS A 93 9.43 -6.14 -7.49
C LYS A 93 10.26 -5.00 -8.05
N LEU A 94 11.44 -5.31 -8.60
CA LEU A 94 12.30 -4.29 -9.17
C LEU A 94 13.12 -4.79 -10.35
N ILE A 95 13.42 -3.87 -11.26
CA ILE A 95 14.42 -4.03 -12.33
C ILE A 95 15.29 -2.76 -12.35
N GLY A 96 16.58 -2.91 -12.06
CA GLY A 96 17.55 -1.82 -12.12
C GLY A 96 18.40 -1.89 -13.40
N LYS A 97 18.53 -0.77 -14.10
CA LYS A 97 19.20 -0.62 -15.40
C LYS A 97 20.16 0.57 -15.41
N LEU A 98 21.25 0.43 -16.16
CA LEU A 98 22.12 1.54 -16.56
C LEU A 98 21.50 2.31 -17.74
N GLN A 99 22.04 3.50 -18.04
CA GLN A 99 21.58 4.33 -19.15
C GLN A 99 21.65 3.63 -20.51
N ASP A 100 22.60 2.71 -20.69
CA ASP A 100 22.74 1.90 -21.90
C ASP A 100 21.74 0.72 -21.97
N GLY A 101 20.85 0.61 -21.00
CA GLY A 101 19.83 -0.44 -20.91
C GLY A 101 20.30 -1.74 -20.26
N ARG A 102 21.58 -1.89 -19.89
CA ARG A 102 22.07 -3.07 -19.19
C ARG A 102 21.39 -3.21 -17.83
N VAL A 103 20.72 -4.34 -17.61
CA VAL A 103 20.12 -4.71 -16.32
C VAL A 103 21.24 -5.15 -15.38
N PHE A 104 21.34 -4.54 -14.20
CA PHE A 104 22.31 -4.92 -13.18
C PHE A 104 21.65 -5.62 -11.97
N ILE A 105 20.33 -5.49 -11.82
CA ILE A 105 19.56 -6.20 -10.79
C ILE A 105 18.12 -6.42 -11.28
N LYS A 106 17.54 -7.57 -10.93
CA LYS A 106 16.13 -7.92 -11.18
C LYS A 106 15.65 -8.85 -10.06
N LYS A 107 14.57 -8.50 -9.38
CA LYS A 107 13.98 -9.31 -8.29
C LYS A 107 12.45 -9.25 -8.33
N GLY A 108 11.79 -10.34 -7.92
CA GLY A 108 10.33 -10.44 -7.87
C GLY A 108 9.64 -10.69 -9.22
N HIS A 109 10.40 -10.95 -10.29
CA HIS A 109 9.87 -11.14 -11.65
C HIS A 109 10.13 -12.53 -12.25
N ASP A 110 10.96 -13.36 -11.62
CA ASP A 110 11.41 -14.66 -12.16
C ASP A 110 10.68 -15.87 -11.55
N GLY A 111 9.79 -15.66 -10.56
CA GLY A 111 8.97 -16.72 -9.96
C GLY A 111 7.57 -16.26 -9.54
N ALA A 112 6.68 -17.24 -9.32
CA ALA A 112 5.26 -17.02 -9.06
C ALA A 112 4.93 -16.84 -7.56
N ASN A 113 5.91 -16.90 -6.66
CA ASN A 113 5.70 -16.96 -5.22
C ASN A 113 6.24 -15.71 -4.50
N GLU A 114 5.66 -15.37 -3.35
CA GLU A 114 6.02 -14.16 -2.59
C GLU A 114 7.45 -14.17 -2.03
N ASP A 115 8.10 -15.33 -1.97
CA ASP A 115 9.49 -15.49 -1.50
C ASP A 115 10.53 -14.88 -2.47
N ASP A 116 10.16 -14.61 -3.73
CA ASP A 116 11.06 -14.00 -4.73
C ASP A 116 11.07 -12.46 -4.69
N LEU A 117 10.20 -11.85 -3.86
CA LEU A 117 10.13 -10.40 -3.72
C LEU A 117 11.39 -9.86 -3.03
N SER A 118 11.81 -8.66 -3.43
CA SER A 118 12.86 -7.95 -2.71
C SER A 118 12.26 -7.36 -1.43
N GLU A 119 12.91 -7.60 -0.29
CA GLU A 119 12.51 -7.08 1.01
C GLU A 119 13.62 -6.22 1.61
N PHE A 120 13.25 -5.07 2.18
CA PHE A 120 14.16 -4.23 2.98
C PHE A 120 13.38 -3.43 4.04
N LYS A 121 14.09 -2.90 5.05
CA LYS A 121 13.55 -1.92 5.99
C LYS A 121 13.88 -0.51 5.53
N THR A 122 12.86 0.34 5.43
CA THR A 122 13.03 1.74 5.04
C THR A 122 13.73 2.55 6.13
N ASP A 123 14.56 3.52 5.73
CA ASP A 123 15.32 4.44 6.60
C ASP A 123 16.38 3.74 7.48
N GLU A 124 16.89 2.59 7.02
CA GLU A 124 17.88 1.75 7.72
C GLU A 124 19.17 1.53 6.88
N GLU A 125 19.42 2.39 5.88
CA GLU A 125 20.61 2.37 5.01
C GLU A 125 20.87 1.02 4.28
N GLN A 126 19.83 0.20 4.10
CA GLN A 126 19.95 -1.12 3.45
C GLN A 126 20.03 -1.04 1.93
N VAL A 127 19.60 0.08 1.36
CA VAL A 127 19.57 0.37 -0.07
C VAL A 127 20.09 1.79 -0.32
N ILE A 128 20.32 2.14 -1.60
CA ILE A 128 20.74 3.50 -1.97
C ILE A 128 19.68 4.54 -1.54
N ASP A 129 20.12 5.69 -1.03
CA ASP A 129 19.28 6.72 -0.40
C ASP A 129 18.12 7.19 -1.31
N GLY A 130 18.39 7.38 -2.61
CA GLY A 130 17.37 7.79 -3.57
C GLY A 130 16.27 6.73 -3.76
N PHE A 131 16.61 5.45 -3.63
CA PHE A 131 15.64 4.36 -3.76
C PHE A 131 14.78 4.24 -2.50
N ASP A 132 15.39 4.35 -1.31
CA ASP A 132 14.67 4.33 -0.03
C ASP A 132 13.61 5.44 0.03
N LYS A 133 14.03 6.68 -0.22
CA LYS A 133 13.15 7.86 -0.23
C LYS A 133 12.02 7.74 -1.26
N ALA A 134 12.32 7.21 -2.43
CA ALA A 134 11.31 6.97 -3.45
C ALA A 134 10.27 5.96 -2.98
N VAL A 135 10.70 4.80 -2.45
CA VAL A 135 9.79 3.75 -1.95
C VAL A 135 8.93 4.24 -0.79
N MET A 136 9.48 5.02 0.15
CA MET A 136 8.69 5.65 1.21
C MET A 136 7.63 6.64 0.70
N SER A 137 7.79 7.14 -0.53
CA SER A 137 6.80 8.01 -1.17
C SER A 137 5.69 7.26 -1.90
N MET A 138 5.86 5.96 -2.16
CA MET A 138 4.95 5.12 -2.95
C MET A 138 3.78 4.59 -2.11
N LYS A 139 2.64 4.36 -2.77
CA LYS A 139 1.49 3.63 -2.21
C LYS A 139 1.59 2.13 -2.51
N LYS A 140 0.97 1.29 -1.68
CA LYS A 140 0.84 -0.15 -1.97
C LYS A 140 0.18 -0.36 -3.34
N GLY A 141 0.77 -1.21 -4.16
CA GLY A 141 0.37 -1.52 -5.54
C GLY A 141 0.89 -0.53 -6.59
N GLU A 142 1.58 0.53 -6.19
CA GLU A 142 2.12 1.53 -7.11
C GLU A 142 3.28 0.95 -7.92
N VAL A 143 3.28 1.26 -9.22
CA VAL A 143 4.39 0.99 -10.13
C VAL A 143 5.01 2.32 -10.55
N ALA A 144 6.32 2.47 -10.37
CA ALA A 144 7.04 3.71 -10.64
C ALA A 144 8.34 3.47 -11.42
N LEU A 145 8.70 4.45 -12.24
CA LEU A 145 10.02 4.57 -12.87
C LEU A 145 10.84 5.60 -12.10
N LEU A 146 11.97 5.18 -11.56
CA LEU A 146 12.88 6.02 -10.78
C LEU A 146 14.14 6.30 -11.59
N ILE A 147 14.59 7.54 -11.58
CA ILE A 147 15.86 7.98 -12.16
C ILE A 147 16.67 8.58 -11.02
N ILE A 148 17.77 7.92 -10.66
CA ILE A 148 18.53 8.27 -9.45
C ILE A 148 19.94 8.66 -9.86
N SER A 149 20.27 9.93 -9.65
CA SER A 149 21.61 10.48 -9.91
C SER A 149 22.65 9.87 -8.97
N PRO A 150 23.95 9.91 -9.32
CA PRO A 150 25.00 9.23 -8.57
C PRO A 150 25.07 9.62 -7.09
N GLU A 151 24.75 10.87 -6.76
CA GLU A 151 24.78 11.42 -5.40
C GLU A 151 23.78 10.73 -4.46
N TYR A 152 22.72 10.14 -5.02
CA TYR A 152 21.69 9.40 -4.29
C TYR A 152 21.71 7.88 -4.63
N ALA A 153 22.70 7.45 -5.42
CA ALA A 153 22.86 6.07 -5.88
C ALA A 153 24.16 5.45 -5.32
N PHE A 154 25.08 5.01 -6.19
CA PHE A 154 26.30 4.30 -5.81
C PHE A 154 27.54 5.22 -5.69
N GLY A 155 27.40 6.52 -5.98
CA GLY A 155 28.47 7.50 -5.82
C GLY A 155 29.73 7.20 -6.65
N PRO A 156 30.93 7.54 -6.16
CA PRO A 156 32.18 7.48 -6.92
C PRO A 156 32.82 6.09 -6.96
N ALA A 157 32.25 5.08 -6.33
CA ALA A 157 32.76 3.72 -6.33
C ALA A 157 31.96 2.84 -7.31
N GLU A 158 32.61 1.82 -7.85
CA GLU A 158 31.90 0.76 -8.57
C GLU A 158 31.13 -0.12 -7.58
N SER A 159 29.98 -0.63 -7.99
CA SER A 159 29.13 -1.50 -7.16
C SER A 159 28.80 -2.79 -7.90
N LYS A 160 29.13 -3.93 -7.29
CA LYS A 160 28.78 -5.25 -7.82
C LYS A 160 27.36 -5.61 -7.39
N GLN A 161 26.51 -5.91 -8.36
CA GLN A 161 25.12 -6.29 -8.21
C GLN A 161 24.90 -7.69 -8.79
N ASP A 162 23.73 -8.28 -8.53
CA ASP A 162 23.43 -9.69 -8.86
C ASP A 162 23.64 -10.03 -10.34
N LEU A 163 23.32 -9.11 -11.25
CA LEU A 163 23.36 -9.33 -12.70
C LEU A 163 24.44 -8.51 -13.42
N GLY A 164 25.22 -7.69 -12.71
CA GLY A 164 26.24 -6.86 -13.33
C GLY A 164 26.95 -5.92 -12.39
N VAL A 165 27.89 -5.14 -12.94
CA VAL A 165 28.61 -4.09 -12.21
C VAL A 165 28.05 -2.74 -12.62
N VAL A 166 27.73 -1.92 -11.63
CA VAL A 166 27.39 -0.50 -11.80
C VAL A 166 28.70 0.30 -11.71
N PRO A 167 29.12 1.00 -12.79
CA PRO A 167 30.32 1.82 -12.78
C PRO A 167 30.20 3.01 -11.81
N SER A 168 31.34 3.57 -11.41
CA SER A 168 31.38 4.81 -10.63
C SER A 168 30.65 5.96 -11.31
N ASN A 169 30.04 6.83 -10.51
CA ASN A 169 29.30 8.01 -10.93
C ASN A 169 28.17 7.74 -11.95
N SER A 170 27.55 6.55 -11.89
CA SER A 170 26.46 6.18 -12.78
C SER A 170 25.11 6.69 -12.29
N THR A 171 24.32 7.27 -13.20
CA THR A 171 22.87 7.42 -13.00
C THR A 171 22.20 6.08 -13.25
N VAL A 172 21.30 5.67 -12.37
CA VAL A 172 20.60 4.38 -12.46
C VAL A 172 19.10 4.57 -12.61
N TYR A 173 18.48 3.62 -13.30
CA TYR A 173 17.07 3.62 -13.64
C TYR A 173 16.42 2.40 -13.01
N TYR A 174 15.34 2.59 -12.25
CA TYR A 174 14.58 1.49 -11.68
C TYR A 174 13.15 1.48 -12.16
N GLU A 175 12.64 0.31 -12.50
CA GLU A 175 11.21 0.02 -12.56
C GLU A 175 10.84 -0.72 -11.27
N VAL A 176 9.88 -0.21 -10.51
CA VAL A 176 9.56 -0.70 -9.15
C VAL A 176 8.07 -0.88 -9.00
N GLU A 177 7.64 -2.01 -8.41
CA GLU A 177 6.27 -2.24 -7.94
C GLU A 177 6.29 -2.45 -6.42
N LEU A 178 5.66 -1.55 -5.66
CA LEU A 178 5.52 -1.73 -4.20
C LEU A 178 4.39 -2.73 -3.91
N VAL A 179 4.72 -3.98 -3.62
CA VAL A 179 3.72 -5.05 -3.45
C VAL A 179 3.02 -4.95 -2.09
N SER A 180 3.77 -4.77 -1.01
CA SER A 180 3.22 -4.63 0.34
C SER A 180 4.22 -4.00 1.30
N PHE A 181 3.75 -3.60 2.49
CA PHE A 181 4.62 -3.19 3.59
C PHE A 181 3.95 -3.43 4.94
N VAL A 182 4.78 -3.68 5.96
CA VAL A 182 4.37 -3.88 7.35
C VAL A 182 5.07 -2.84 8.23
N LYS A 183 4.29 -2.08 9.01
CA LYS A 183 4.85 -1.14 9.97
C LYS A 183 5.47 -1.91 11.13
N GLU A 184 6.63 -1.45 11.59
CA GLU A 184 7.23 -1.97 12.81
C GLU A 184 6.23 -1.81 13.97
N LYS A 185 6.00 -2.89 14.72
CA LYS A 185 5.26 -2.77 15.99
C LYS A 185 6.18 -2.06 16.96
N GLU A 186 5.83 -0.85 17.39
CA GLU A 186 6.44 -0.27 18.58
C GLU A 186 6.26 -1.24 19.74
N SER A 187 7.35 -1.88 20.16
CA SER A 187 7.37 -2.81 21.28
C SER A 187 7.39 -2.01 22.58
N TRP A 188 6.27 -1.45 22.98
CA TRP A 188 6.08 -0.82 24.30
C TRP A 188 5.16 -1.70 25.14
N ASP A 189 5.74 -2.70 25.80
CA ASP A 189 5.25 -3.25 27.08
C ASP A 189 6.34 -4.15 27.69
N MET A 190 7.41 -3.52 28.20
CA MET A 190 8.13 -4.03 29.34
C MET A 190 8.13 -2.94 30.41
N ASN A 191 7.01 -2.83 31.13
CA ASN A 191 7.03 -2.22 32.45
C ASN A 191 7.16 -3.35 33.46
N THR A 192 8.37 -3.49 34.02
CA THR A 192 8.67 -4.36 35.17
C THR A 192 8.21 -3.71 36.46
#